data_AF-A0A830D868-F1
#
_entry.id   AF-A0A830D868-F1
#
_cell.length_a   1.000
_cell.length_b   1.000
_cell.length_c   1.000
_cell.angle_alpha   90.00
_cell.angle_beta   90.00
_cell.angle_gamma   90.00
#
_symmetry.space_group_name_H-M   'P 1'
#
loop_
_entity.id
_entity.type
_entity.pdbx_description
1 polymer ?
#
loop_
_entity_poly.entity_id
_entity_poly.type
_entity_poly.pdbx_seq_one_letter_code
_entity_poly.pdbx_strand_id
1 'polypeptide(L)'
;MRFDPAAPPPFRISDIRAAIPPHCWVKDPWRSCSYVVRDVIVVLGLIAAAVYLENWAFWPIYWIAQGTMFWALFVLGHDCGHGSFSDNQTLNNVVGHLLHSAILVPYHGWRISHRTHHQNHGHVENDESWVPLPENLYKKLGYSTKFLRYKIPFPMFAYPIYLVLFSCSLSFLVFFNFNK
;
A
#
# COMPACT_ATOMS: atom_id res chain seq x y z
N MET A 1 15.98 22.03 24.61
CA MET A 1 16.58 20.70 24.34
C MET A 1 16.47 20.41 22.85
N ARG A 2 17.51 19.85 22.23
CA ARG A 2 17.47 19.39 20.84
C ARG A 2 16.81 18.01 20.83
N PHE A 3 15.78 17.81 19.99
CA PHE A 3 15.13 16.51 19.83
C PHE A 3 16.13 15.50 19.26
N ASP A 4 16.28 14.35 19.92
CA ASP A 4 17.06 13.22 19.40
C ASP A 4 16.11 12.20 18.75
N PRO A 5 16.08 12.09 17.41
CA PRO A 5 15.21 11.16 16.71
C PRO A 5 15.61 9.68 16.90
N ALA A 6 16.82 9.40 17.41
CA ALA A 6 17.28 8.04 17.66
C ALA A 6 16.93 7.54 19.09
N ALA A 7 16.55 8.44 19.99
CA ALA A 7 16.14 8.07 21.33
C ALA A 7 14.80 7.30 21.30
N PRO A 8 14.61 6.27 22.16
CA PRO A 8 13.33 5.60 22.26
C PRO A 8 12.24 6.59 22.69
N PRO A 9 10.98 6.40 22.23
CA PRO A 9 9.89 7.28 22.62
C PRO A 9 9.68 7.23 24.15
N PRO A 10 9.24 8.33 24.78
CA PRO A 10 9.02 8.39 26.22
C PRO A 10 7.75 7.66 26.68
N PHE A 11 7.21 6.74 25.86
CA PHE A 11 6.00 5.96 26.11
C PHE A 11 6.15 4.56 25.52
N ARG A 12 5.39 3.61 26.08
CA ARG A 12 5.29 2.23 25.62
C ARG A 12 4.10 2.07 24.68
N ILE A 13 4.11 1.02 23.86
CA ILE A 13 2.94 0.63 23.04
C ILE A 13 1.70 0.36 23.90
N SER A 14 1.88 -0.13 25.13
CA SER A 14 0.78 -0.30 26.09
C SER A 14 0.06 1.01 26.42
N ASP A 15 0.82 2.10 26.53
CA ASP A 15 0.29 3.41 26.91
C ASP A 15 -0.56 3.98 25.76
N ILE A 16 -0.09 3.79 24.52
CA ILE A 16 -0.86 4.12 23.31
C ILE A 16 -2.15 3.31 23.26
N ARG A 17 -2.09 1.99 23.49
CA ARG A 17 -3.28 1.12 23.46
C ARG A 17 -4.29 1.50 24.54
N ALA A 18 -3.82 1.89 25.73
CA ALA A 18 -4.67 2.33 26.83
C ALA A 18 -5.36 3.67 26.55
N ALA A 19 -4.75 4.54 25.73
CA ALA A 19 -5.35 5.80 25.32
C ALA A 19 -6.48 5.66 24.27
N ILE A 20 -6.57 4.51 23.59
CA ILE A 20 -7.59 4.27 22.56
C ILE A 20 -8.92 3.88 23.22
N PRO A 21 -10.04 4.60 22.96
CA PRO A 21 -11.34 4.30 23.53
C PRO A 21 -11.80 2.85 23.26
N PRO A 22 -12.50 2.19 24.22
CA PRO A 22 -12.95 0.80 24.06
C PRO A 22 -13.76 0.53 22.79
N HIS A 23 -14.60 1.49 22.38
CA HIS A 23 -15.44 1.34 21.19
C HIS A 23 -14.65 1.29 19.87
N CYS A 24 -13.42 1.83 19.83
CA CYS A 24 -12.55 1.74 18.65
C CYS A 24 -11.98 0.34 18.41
N TRP A 25 -12.06 -0.55 19.41
CA TRP A 25 -11.62 -1.94 19.29
C TRP A 25 -12.72 -2.87 18.78
N VAL A 26 -13.96 -2.40 18.71
CA VAL A 26 -15.11 -3.19 18.23
C VAL A 26 -15.17 -3.12 16.72
N LYS A 27 -14.99 -4.27 16.07
CA LYS A 27 -15.10 -4.39 14.61
C LYS A 27 -16.54 -4.74 14.25
N ASP A 28 -17.05 -4.11 13.19
CA ASP A 28 -18.39 -4.37 12.66
C ASP A 28 -18.27 -4.96 11.24
N PRO A 29 -18.38 -6.29 11.09
CA PRO A 29 -18.26 -6.94 9.79
C PRO A 29 -19.32 -6.49 8.79
N TRP A 30 -20.52 -6.10 9.25
CA TRP A 30 -21.57 -5.63 8.36
C TRP A 30 -21.23 -4.28 7.76
N ARG A 31 -20.70 -3.38 8.59
CA ARG A 31 -20.18 -2.09 8.13
C ARG A 31 -19.00 -2.29 7.16
N SER A 32 -18.05 -3.17 7.49
CA SER A 32 -16.92 -3.49 6.60
C SER A 32 -17.39 -4.05 5.25
N CYS A 33 -18.34 -4.99 5.25
CA CYS A 33 -18.93 -5.53 4.03
C CYS A 33 -19.72 -4.48 3.23
N SER A 34 -20.37 -3.51 3.91
CA SER A 34 -21.06 -2.42 3.21
C SER A 34 -20.09 -1.56 2.39
N TYR A 35 -18.86 -1.35 2.88
CA TYR A 35 -17.82 -0.64 2.13
C TYR A 35 -17.35 -1.44 0.91
N VAL A 36 -17.23 -2.77 1.02
CA VAL A 36 -16.95 -3.64 -0.12
C VAL A 36 -18.03 -3.50 -1.20
N VAL A 37 -19.30 -3.62 -0.82
CA VAL A 37 -20.42 -3.50 -1.77
C VAL A 37 -20.44 -2.13 -2.42
N ARG A 38 -20.30 -1.06 -1.63
CA ARG A 38 -20.22 0.33 -2.14
C ARG A 38 -19.11 0.46 -3.18
N ASP A 39 -17.90 0.02 -2.85
CA ASP A 39 -16.73 0.24 -3.71
C ASP A 39 -16.83 -0.59 -5.00
N VAL A 40 -17.35 -1.82 -4.93
CA VAL A 40 -17.65 -2.63 -6.12
C VAL A 40 -18.70 -1.97 -7.00
N ILE A 41 -19.78 -1.43 -6.43
CA ILE A 41 -20.81 -0.70 -7.19
C ILE A 41 -20.19 0.50 -7.91
N VAL A 42 -19.36 1.29 -7.23
CA VAL A 42 -18.71 2.46 -7.84
C VAL A 42 -17.75 2.03 -8.95
N VAL A 43 -16.94 0.98 -8.73
CA VAL A 43 -16.04 0.41 -9.75
C VAL A 43 -16.82 -0.02 -11.00
N LEU A 44 -17.91 -0.77 -10.82
CA LEU A 44 -18.74 -1.23 -11.94
C LEU A 44 -19.47 -0.07 -12.62
N GLY A 45 -19.93 0.92 -11.85
CA GLY A 45 -20.56 2.12 -12.37
C GLY A 45 -19.61 2.98 -13.22
N LEU A 46 -18.36 3.13 -12.78
CA LEU A 46 -17.33 3.84 -13.54
C LEU A 46 -16.99 3.11 -14.84
N ILE A 47 -16.87 1.78 -14.81
CA ILE A 47 -16.68 0.96 -16.01
C ILE A 47 -17.86 1.16 -16.98
N ALA A 48 -19.10 1.05 -16.49
CA ALA A 48 -20.29 1.24 -17.30
C ALA A 48 -20.35 2.65 -17.91
N ALA A 49 -20.00 3.69 -17.14
CA ALA A 49 -19.93 5.06 -17.63
C ALA A 49 -18.86 5.25 -18.72
N ALA A 50 -17.68 4.64 -18.56
CA ALA A 50 -16.62 4.71 -19.55
C ALA A 50 -17.02 4.04 -20.87
N VAL A 51 -17.66 2.85 -20.80
CA VAL A 51 -18.17 2.15 -21.98
C VAL A 51 -19.31 2.92 -22.64
N TYR A 52 -20.25 3.48 -21.87
CA TYR A 52 -21.41 4.18 -22.41
C TYR A 52 -21.06 5.53 -23.05
N LEU A 53 -20.16 6.30 -22.43
CA LEU A 53 -19.82 7.65 -22.91
C LEU A 53 -18.88 7.62 -24.12
N GLU A 54 -18.01 6.61 -24.22
CA GLU A 54 -17.05 6.39 -25.33
C GLU A 54 -16.35 7.66 -25.82
N ASN A 55 -15.98 8.56 -24.89
CA ASN A 55 -15.47 9.89 -25.21
C ASN A 55 -14.00 10.04 -24.79
N TRP A 56 -13.14 10.43 -25.73
CA TRP A 56 -11.72 10.71 -25.47
C TRP A 56 -11.46 11.68 -24.32
N ALA A 57 -12.32 12.68 -24.13
CA ALA A 57 -12.22 13.64 -23.03
C ALA A 57 -12.59 13.04 -21.65
N PHE A 58 -13.35 11.94 -21.62
CA PHE A 58 -13.75 11.28 -20.36
C PHE A 58 -12.66 10.35 -19.82
N TRP A 59 -11.83 9.78 -20.69
CA TRP A 59 -10.81 8.80 -20.31
C TRP A 59 -9.85 9.28 -19.21
N PRO A 60 -9.30 10.50 -19.23
CA PRO A 60 -8.44 10.98 -18.14
C PRO A 60 -9.16 11.03 -16.78
N ILE A 61 -10.44 11.43 -16.77
CA ILE A 61 -11.27 11.46 -15.56
C ILE A 61 -11.50 10.03 -15.07
N TYR A 62 -11.86 9.12 -15.98
CA TYR A 62 -12.06 7.72 -15.68
C TYR A 62 -10.80 7.07 -15.11
N TRP A 63 -9.61 7.28 -15.69
CA TRP A 63 -8.37 6.69 -15.19
C TRP A 63 -8.07 7.12 -13.75
N ILE A 64 -8.22 8.41 -13.44
CA ILE A 64 -7.99 8.94 -12.09
C ILE A 64 -9.02 8.36 -11.12
N ALA A 65 -10.31 8.39 -11.47
CA ALA A 65 -11.38 7.90 -10.61
C ALA A 65 -11.28 6.38 -10.38
N GLN A 66 -11.10 5.61 -11.45
CA GLN A 66 -10.99 4.15 -11.41
C GLN A 66 -9.73 3.70 -10.67
N GLY A 67 -8.59 4.33 -10.93
CA GLY A 67 -7.34 4.04 -10.22
C GLY A 67 -7.48 4.30 -8.71
N THR A 68 -8.15 5.39 -8.34
CA THR A 68 -8.47 5.68 -6.93
C THR A 68 -9.36 4.61 -6.32
N MET A 69 -10.37 4.12 -7.05
CA MET A 69 -11.27 3.07 -6.55
C MET A 69 -10.59 1.71 -6.44
N PHE A 70 -9.67 1.36 -7.33
CA PHE A 70 -8.85 0.15 -7.17
C PHE A 70 -7.92 0.23 -5.97
N TRP A 71 -7.41 1.43 -5.65
CA TRP A 71 -6.72 1.64 -4.38
C TRP A 71 -7.66 1.42 -3.18
N ALA A 72 -8.92 1.87 -3.25
CA ALA A 72 -9.90 1.62 -2.19
C ALA A 72 -10.14 0.12 -1.96
N LEU A 73 -10.24 -0.68 -3.03
CA LEU A 73 -10.30 -2.15 -2.92
C LEU A 73 -9.01 -2.74 -2.31
N PHE A 74 -7.84 -2.20 -2.66
CA PHE A 74 -6.58 -2.58 -2.04
C PHE A 74 -6.62 -2.34 -0.53
N VAL A 75 -7.16 -1.20 -0.06
CA VAL A 75 -7.26 -0.92 1.37
C VAL A 75 -8.20 -1.85 2.11
N LEU A 76 -9.35 -2.18 1.54
CA LEU A 76 -10.27 -3.14 2.16
C LEU A 76 -9.61 -4.53 2.29
N GLY A 77 -8.86 -4.97 1.28
CA GLY A 77 -8.07 -6.20 1.37
C GLY A 77 -6.88 -6.09 2.33
N HIS A 78 -6.26 -4.92 2.45
CA HIS A 78 -5.21 -4.62 3.42
C HIS A 78 -5.73 -4.74 4.86
N ASP A 79 -6.92 -4.22 5.12
CA ASP A 79 -7.58 -4.29 6.43
C ASP A 79 -7.99 -5.72 6.79
N CYS A 80 -8.36 -6.53 5.79
CA CYS A 80 -8.49 -7.97 5.95
C CYS A 80 -7.15 -8.61 6.36
N GLY A 81 -6.05 -8.19 5.74
CA GLY A 81 -4.69 -8.66 6.04
C GLY A 81 -4.24 -8.34 7.47
N HIS A 82 -4.63 -7.17 7.99
CA HIS A 82 -4.40 -6.75 9.38
C HIS A 82 -5.39 -7.35 10.39
N GLY A 83 -6.49 -7.91 9.91
CA GLY A 83 -7.59 -8.37 10.76
C GLY A 83 -8.40 -7.25 11.41
N SER A 84 -8.30 -6.01 10.90
CA SER A 84 -9.15 -4.88 11.31
C SER A 84 -10.53 -4.93 10.63
N PHE A 85 -10.66 -5.65 9.51
CA PHE A 85 -11.94 -5.81 8.80
C PHE A 85 -13.01 -6.55 9.62
N SER A 86 -12.63 -7.64 10.31
CA SER A 86 -13.50 -8.41 11.20
C SER A 86 -12.69 -9.23 12.22
N ASP A 87 -13.33 -9.71 13.29
CA ASP A 87 -12.73 -10.65 14.23
C ASP A 87 -12.65 -12.09 13.68
N ASN A 88 -13.30 -12.39 12.56
CA ASN A 88 -13.29 -13.71 11.94
C ASN A 88 -12.17 -13.80 10.88
N GLN A 89 -11.11 -14.54 11.21
CA GLN A 89 -9.97 -14.71 10.31
C GLN A 89 -10.33 -15.36 8.97
N THR A 90 -11.30 -16.29 8.95
CA THR A 90 -11.76 -16.93 7.71
C THR A 90 -12.46 -15.91 6.82
N LEU A 91 -13.34 -15.07 7.38
CA LEU A 91 -13.99 -13.99 6.63
C LEU A 91 -12.94 -13.04 6.03
N ASN A 92 -11.98 -12.60 6.84
CA ASN A 92 -10.88 -11.76 6.37
C ASN A 92 -10.08 -12.44 5.25
N ASN A 93 -9.81 -13.73 5.36
CA ASN A 93 -9.07 -14.46 4.33
C ASN A 93 -9.83 -14.54 3.02
N VAL A 94 -11.13 -14.84 3.06
CA VAL A 94 -11.96 -14.95 1.86
C VAL A 94 -12.12 -13.58 1.20
N VAL A 95 -12.54 -12.57 1.95
CA VAL A 95 -12.78 -11.23 1.41
C VAL A 95 -11.47 -10.62 0.90
N GLY A 96 -10.40 -10.69 1.69
CA GLY A 96 -9.08 -10.19 1.28
C GLY A 96 -8.56 -10.88 0.02
N HIS A 97 -8.71 -12.21 -0.07
CA HIS A 97 -8.32 -12.96 -1.26
C HIS A 97 -9.10 -12.53 -2.51
N LEU A 98 -10.42 -12.37 -2.40
CA LEU A 98 -11.25 -11.92 -3.53
C LEU A 98 -10.90 -10.50 -3.97
N LEU A 99 -10.80 -9.56 -3.02
CA LEU A 99 -10.52 -8.15 -3.30
C LEU A 99 -9.16 -7.95 -3.94
N HIS A 100 -8.11 -8.54 -3.37
CA HIS A 100 -6.75 -8.41 -3.89
C HIS A 100 -6.57 -9.16 -5.21
N SER A 101 -7.19 -10.33 -5.39
CA SER A 101 -7.14 -11.04 -6.68
C SER A 101 -7.78 -10.23 -7.81
N ALA A 102 -8.87 -9.50 -7.53
CA ALA A 102 -9.52 -8.64 -8.52
C ALA A 102 -8.62 -7.51 -9.05
N ILE A 103 -7.58 -7.12 -8.30
CA ILE A 103 -6.58 -6.12 -8.68
C ILE A 103 -5.18 -6.71 -8.86
N LEU A 104 -5.09 -8.03 -9.09
CA LEU A 104 -3.85 -8.77 -9.37
C LEU A 104 -2.80 -8.70 -8.25
N VAL A 105 -3.23 -8.57 -7.00
CA VAL A 105 -2.38 -8.64 -5.81
C VAL A 105 -2.49 -10.04 -5.19
N PRO A 106 -1.38 -10.78 -5.01
CA PRO A 106 -1.42 -12.11 -4.39
C PRO A 106 -1.62 -12.00 -2.87
N TYR A 107 -2.88 -11.99 -2.43
CA TYR A 107 -3.29 -11.67 -1.05
C TYR A 107 -2.46 -12.35 0.05
N HIS A 108 -2.27 -13.66 -0.01
CA HIS A 108 -1.58 -14.38 1.08
C HIS A 108 -0.09 -14.02 1.16
N GLY A 109 0.56 -13.94 -0.01
CA GLY A 109 1.95 -13.54 -0.10
C GLY A 109 2.14 -12.09 0.37
N TRP A 110 1.30 -11.19 -0.15
CA TRP A 110 1.27 -9.79 0.24
C TRP A 110 0.99 -9.61 1.74
N ARG A 111 0.02 -10.31 2.33
CA ARG A 111 -0.31 -10.20 3.75
C ARG A 111 0.87 -10.57 4.65
N ILE A 112 1.61 -11.62 4.28
CA ILE A 112 2.79 -12.06 5.05
C ILE A 112 3.90 -11.02 4.95
N SER A 113 4.28 -10.61 3.73
CA SER A 113 5.35 -9.62 3.54
C SER A 113 4.98 -8.26 4.14
N HIS A 114 3.72 -7.85 4.04
CA HIS A 114 3.21 -6.60 4.60
C HIS A 114 3.25 -6.59 6.13
N ARG A 115 2.95 -7.73 6.77
CA ARG A 115 3.11 -7.87 8.22
C ARG A 115 4.57 -7.71 8.64
N THR A 116 5.50 -8.34 7.92
CA THR A 116 6.94 -8.18 8.14
C THR A 116 7.37 -6.72 7.96
N HIS A 117 6.90 -6.07 6.89
CA HIS A 117 7.13 -4.64 6.66
C HIS A 117 6.67 -3.78 7.83
N HIS A 118 5.46 -3.97 8.35
CA HIS A 118 4.97 -3.20 9.50
C HIS A 118 5.76 -3.45 10.79
N GLN A 119 6.30 -4.65 10.98
CA GLN A 119 7.17 -4.95 12.13
C GLN A 119 8.54 -4.27 12.01
N ASN A 120 9.02 -4.06 10.79
CA ASN A 120 10.35 -3.52 10.50
C ASN A 120 10.30 -2.14 9.83
N HIS A 121 9.18 -1.42 9.88
CA HIS A 121 8.95 -0.23 9.05
C HIS A 121 10.04 0.83 9.30
N GLY A 122 10.77 1.20 8.25
CA GLY A 122 11.87 2.16 8.34
C GLY A 122 13.17 1.60 8.93
N HIS A 123 13.24 0.30 9.20
CA HIS A 123 14.48 -0.36 9.63
C HIS A 123 15.41 -0.52 8.42
N VAL A 124 16.65 -0.03 8.55
CA VAL A 124 17.63 0.06 7.44
C VAL A 124 17.86 -1.28 6.76
N GLU A 125 17.89 -2.38 7.52
CA GLU A 125 18.26 -3.71 7.01
C GLU A 125 17.08 -4.69 6.84
N ASN A 126 15.98 -4.45 7.57
CA ASN A 126 14.93 -5.45 7.79
C ASN A 126 13.58 -5.04 7.17
N ASP A 127 13.45 -3.80 6.68
CA ASP A 127 12.29 -3.40 5.91
C ASP A 127 12.41 -3.98 4.48
N GLU A 128 11.43 -4.80 4.09
CA GLU A 128 11.42 -5.45 2.77
C GLU A 128 11.00 -4.51 1.63
N SER A 129 10.33 -3.40 1.96
CA SER A 129 9.78 -2.46 0.96
C SER A 129 10.73 -1.31 0.63
N TRP A 130 11.45 -0.83 1.63
CA TRP A 130 12.29 0.36 1.52
C TRP A 130 13.54 0.20 2.36
N VAL A 131 14.67 0.11 1.67
CA VAL A 131 16.00 0.01 2.28
C VAL A 131 16.66 1.40 2.16
N PRO A 132 16.57 2.27 3.19
CA PRO A 132 17.20 3.58 3.14
C PRO A 132 18.71 3.46 3.00
N LEU A 133 19.33 4.36 2.23
CA LEU A 133 20.78 4.39 2.14
C LEU A 133 21.40 4.81 3.48
N PRO A 134 22.40 4.07 3.99
CA PRO A 134 23.20 4.51 5.12
C PRO A 134 23.84 5.89 4.85
N GLU A 135 23.94 6.72 5.89
CA GLU A 135 24.42 8.10 5.76
C GLU A 135 25.81 8.20 5.12
N ASN A 136 26.72 7.28 5.49
CA ASN A 136 28.07 7.21 4.94
C ASN A 136 28.08 6.97 3.42
N LEU A 137 27.15 6.14 2.91
CA LEU A 137 27.00 5.86 1.49
C LEU A 137 26.35 7.04 0.78
N TYR A 138 25.31 7.63 1.37
CA TYR A 138 24.67 8.83 0.83
C TYR A 138 25.68 9.98 0.65
N LYS A 139 26.53 10.24 1.64
CA LYS A 139 27.56 11.28 1.58
C LYS A 139 28.53 11.09 0.41
N LYS A 140 28.90 9.84 0.11
CA LYS A 140 29.81 9.46 -0.98
C LYS A 140 29.19 9.55 -2.38
N LEU A 141 27.86 9.67 -2.51
CA LEU A 141 27.22 9.78 -3.83
C LEU A 141 27.60 11.09 -4.55
N GLY A 142 27.81 10.98 -5.86
CA GLY A 142 28.01 12.13 -6.74
C GLY A 142 26.79 13.05 -6.79
N TYR A 143 27.03 14.32 -7.14
CA TYR A 143 25.97 15.35 -7.17
C TYR A 143 24.82 14.97 -8.11
N SER A 144 25.12 14.50 -9.32
CA SER A 144 24.12 14.09 -10.31
C SER A 144 23.21 12.98 -9.77
N THR A 145 23.78 11.96 -9.13
CA THR A 145 23.00 10.87 -8.50
C THR A 145 22.12 11.40 -7.38
N LYS A 146 22.64 12.27 -6.51
CA LYS A 146 21.84 12.89 -5.44
C LYS A 146 20.68 13.70 -6.01
N PHE A 147 20.95 14.49 -7.06
CA PHE A 147 19.97 15.33 -7.72
C PHE A 147 18.86 14.49 -8.39
N LEU A 148 19.22 13.50 -9.22
CA LEU A 148 18.23 12.69 -9.93
C LEU A 148 17.42 11.76 -9.02
N ARG A 149 18.03 11.21 -7.95
CA ARG A 149 17.36 10.26 -7.06
C ARG A 149 16.60 10.89 -5.90
N TYR A 150 16.91 12.11 -5.49
CA TYR A 150 16.35 12.70 -4.26
C TYR A 150 15.79 14.12 -4.41
N LYS A 151 15.92 14.79 -5.57
CA LYS A 151 15.28 16.10 -5.81
C LYS A 151 14.04 15.95 -6.68
N ILE A 152 12.89 16.39 -6.16
CA ILE A 152 11.66 16.54 -6.95
C ILE A 152 11.94 17.48 -8.15
N PRO A 153 11.47 17.14 -9.37
CA PRO A 153 10.48 16.11 -9.67
C PRO A 153 11.06 14.78 -10.19
N PHE A 154 12.39 14.62 -10.29
CA PHE A 154 13.01 13.49 -11.00
C PHE A 154 12.61 12.10 -10.44
N PRO A 155 12.56 11.86 -9.11
CA PRO A 155 12.12 10.58 -8.56
C PRO A 155 10.65 10.25 -8.87
N MET A 156 9.79 11.27 -9.00
CA MET A 156 8.36 11.07 -9.30
C MET A 156 8.17 10.49 -10.70
N PHE A 157 9.04 10.84 -11.65
CA PHE A 157 9.00 10.33 -13.01
C PHE A 157 9.85 9.08 -13.21
N ALA A 158 10.84 8.85 -12.35
CA ALA A 158 11.74 7.70 -12.47
C ALA A 158 10.99 6.36 -12.45
N TYR A 159 10.00 6.19 -11.57
CA TYR A 159 9.25 4.94 -11.46
C TYR A 159 8.29 4.70 -12.64
N PRO A 160 7.45 5.66 -13.09
CA PRO A 160 6.69 5.52 -14.33
C PRO A 160 7.58 5.24 -15.56
N ILE A 161 8.72 5.92 -15.70
CA ILE A 161 9.66 5.68 -16.81
C ILE A 161 10.26 4.27 -16.72
N TYR A 162 10.67 3.84 -15.52
CA TYR A 162 11.16 2.47 -15.30
C TYR A 162 10.11 1.44 -15.72
N LEU A 163 8.85 1.62 -15.31
CA LEU A 163 7.78 0.72 -15.73
C LEU A 163 7.60 0.74 -17.25
N VAL A 164 7.53 1.89 -17.90
CA VAL A 164 7.37 1.94 -19.37
C VAL A 164 8.54 1.27 -20.10
N LEU A 165 9.77 1.44 -19.62
CA LEU A 165 10.97 0.90 -20.26
C LEU A 165 11.21 -0.60 -19.98
N PHE A 166 10.80 -1.08 -18.79
CA PHE A 166 11.17 -2.41 -18.30
C PHE A 166 9.97 -3.34 -18.02
N SER A 167 8.71 -2.89 -18.20
CA SER A 167 7.51 -3.75 -18.07
C SER A 167 7.35 -4.78 -19.18
N CYS A 168 8.08 -4.66 -20.29
CA CYS A 168 8.07 -5.68 -21.35
C CYS A 168 8.84 -6.96 -20.97
N SER A 169 9.61 -6.92 -19.88
CA SER A 169 10.40 -8.05 -19.39
C SER A 169 9.96 -8.44 -17.98
N LEU A 170 8.97 -9.34 -17.88
CA LEU A 170 8.69 -10.35 -16.82
C LEU A 170 9.14 -10.10 -15.36
N SER A 171 9.35 -8.85 -14.90
CA SER A 171 10.03 -8.54 -13.64
C SER A 171 9.07 -8.28 -12.48
N PHE A 172 7.76 -8.47 -12.69
CA PHE A 172 6.77 -8.46 -11.61
C PHE A 172 7.06 -9.54 -10.54
N LEU A 173 7.90 -10.54 -10.85
CA LEU A 173 8.39 -11.56 -9.91
C LEU A 173 9.51 -11.07 -8.98
N VAL A 174 10.18 -9.95 -9.24
CA VAL A 174 11.35 -9.51 -8.45
C VAL A 174 10.94 -8.83 -7.13
N PHE A 175 9.70 -8.36 -7.00
CA PHE A 175 9.20 -7.77 -5.74
C PHE A 175 8.68 -8.80 -4.71
N PHE A 176 8.58 -10.08 -5.09
CA PHE A 176 8.19 -11.16 -4.19
C PHE A 176 9.35 -12.15 -4.03
N ASN A 177 10.51 -11.68 -3.59
CA ASN A 177 11.58 -12.58 -3.17
C ASN A 177 11.26 -13.08 -1.75
N PHE A 178 10.50 -14.18 -1.65
CA PHE A 178 10.14 -14.87 -0.40
C PHE A 178 11.33 -15.58 0.30
N ASN A 179 12.58 -15.19 0.01
CA ASN A 179 13.77 -15.82 0.57
C ASN A 179 14.54 -14.89 1.53
N LYS A 180 13.83 -14.40 2.54
CA LYS A 180 14.42 -13.99 3.82
C LYS A 180 13.61 -14.58 4.96
#